data_AF-A0A947FGX7-F1
#
_entry.id   AF-A0A947FGX7-F1
#
_cell.length_a   1.000
_cell.length_b   1.000
_cell.length_c   1.000
_cell.angle_alpha   90.00
_cell.angle_beta   90.00
_cell.angle_gamma   90.00
#
_symmetry.space_group_name_H-M   'P 1'
#
loop_
_entity.id
_entity.type
_entity.pdbx_description
1 polymer ?
#
loop_
_entity_poly.entity_id
_entity_poly.type
_entity_poly.pdbx_seq_one_letter_code
_entity_poly.pdbx_strand_id
1 'polypeptide(L)' 'PQTASLTFRFEILLKNDGSLLAQGETVQVLQRLDGTMIYKLSGTLEERLESMIRHFWPDS' A
#
# COMPACT_ATOMS: atom_id res chain seq x y z
N PRO A 1 -16.27 14.36 3.75
CA PRO A 1 -15.34 13.46 4.46
C PRO A 1 -14.35 12.84 3.46
N GLN A 2 -13.04 12.98 3.66
CA GLN A 2 -12.03 12.28 2.85
C GLN A 2 -11.78 10.91 3.47
N THR A 3 -11.99 9.84 2.70
CA THR A 3 -11.72 8.46 3.11
C THR A 3 -10.21 8.21 3.11
N ALA A 4 -9.71 7.44 4.07
CA ALA A 4 -8.31 7.03 3.99
C ALA A 4 -8.15 6.05 2.83
N SER A 5 -7.18 6.33 1.96
CA SER A 5 -6.86 5.48 0.81
C SER A 5 -5.39 5.12 0.84
N LEU A 6 -5.09 3.87 0.51
CA LEU A 6 -3.75 3.38 0.29
C LEU A 6 -3.52 3.25 -1.21
N THR A 7 -2.49 3.92 -1.69
CA THR A 7 -2.06 3.82 -3.08
C THR A 7 -0.82 2.94 -3.14
N PHE A 8 -0.96 1.78 -3.78
CA PHE A 8 0.14 0.85 -3.99
C PHE A 8 0.64 0.97 -5.41
N ARG A 9 1.91 1.32 -5.55
CA ARG A 9 2.63 1.29 -6.83
C ARG A 9 3.48 0.04 -6.87
N PHE A 10 3.51 -0.62 -8.03
CA PHE A 10 4.28 -1.85 -8.19
C PHE A 10 4.90 -1.94 -9.57
N GLU A 11 5.98 -2.70 -9.63
CA GLU A 11 6.68 -3.10 -10.84
C GLU A 11 6.76 -4.63 -10.88
N ILE A 12 6.63 -5.20 -12.08
CA ILE A 12 6.84 -6.61 -12.35
C ILE A 12 8.12 -6.71 -13.17
N LEU A 13 9.15 -7.31 -12.57
CA LEU A 13 10.47 -7.46 -13.18
C LEU A 13 10.72 -8.92 -13.57
N LEU A 14 11.36 -9.14 -14.71
CA LEU A 14 11.92 -10.43 -15.09
C LEU A 14 13.05 -10.80 -14.12
N LYS A 15 12.94 -11.96 -13.47
CA LYS A 15 13.90 -12.36 -12.43
C LYS A 15 15.36 -12.46 -12.91
N ASN A 16 15.56 -12.82 -14.17
CA ASN A 16 16.89 -13.18 -14.68
C ASN A 16 17.76 -11.95 -14.96
N ASP A 17 17.16 -10.86 -15.45
CA ASP A 17 17.88 -9.66 -15.91
C ASP A 17 17.31 -8.35 -15.33
N GLY A 18 16.25 -8.42 -14.53
CA GLY A 18 15.59 -7.26 -13.96
C GLY A 18 14.78 -6.44 -14.98
N SER A 19 14.56 -6.95 -16.19
CA SER A 19 13.80 -6.24 -17.23
C SER A 19 12.38 -5.95 -16.76
N LEU A 20 11.94 -4.70 -16.88
CA LEU A 20 10.59 -4.28 -16.53
C LEU A 20 9.58 -4.90 -17.52
N LEU A 21 8.68 -5.74 -17.00
CA LEU A 21 7.60 -6.34 -17.77
C LEU A 21 6.32 -5.49 -17.72
N ALA A 22 6.02 -4.94 -16.54
CA ALA A 22 4.84 -4.12 -16.32
C ALA A 22 5.03 -3.25 -15.08
N GLN A 23 4.29 -2.15 -15.01
CA GLN A 23 4.14 -1.33 -13.81
C GLN A 23 2.68 -0.92 -13.67
N GLY A 24 2.28 -0.59 -12.45
CA GLY A 24 0.90 -0.20 -12.20
C GLY A 24 0.70 0.45 -10.84
N GLU A 25 -0.52 0.95 -10.66
CA GLU A 25 -0.98 1.53 -9.42
C GLU A 25 -2.34 0.93 -9.06
N THR A 26 -2.56 0.65 -7.78
CA THR A 26 -3.87 0.30 -7.24
C THR A 26 -4.22 1.24 -6.10
N VAL A 27 -5.45 1.73 -6.07
CA VAL A 27 -5.99 2.53 -4.98
C VAL A 27 -6.96 1.66 -4.20
N GLN A 28 -6.72 1.50 -2.91
CA GLN A 28 -7.53 0.69 -2.01
C GLN A 28 -8.08 1.55 -0.88
N VAL A 29 -9.35 1.37 -0.56
CA VAL A 29 -10.01 1.96 0.60
C VAL A 29 -10.32 0.86 1.60
N LEU A 30 -10.10 1.13 2.89
CA LEU A 30 -10.29 0.14 3.94
C LEU A 30 -11.70 0.24 4.51
N GLN A 31 -12.35 -0.92 4.58
CA GLN A 31 -13.64 -1.11 5.20
C GLN A 31 -13.50 -2.16 6.30
N ARG A 32 -14.08 -1.90 7.46
CA ARG A 32 -14.22 -2.91 8.52
C ARG A 32 -15.22 -3.98 8.09
N LEU A 33 -15.15 -5.15 8.72
CA LEU A 33 -16.07 -6.27 8.43
C LEU A 33 -17.55 -5.92 8.68
N ASP A 34 -17.82 -4.94 9.54
CA ASP A 34 -19.16 -4.41 9.81
C ASP A 34 -19.65 -3.42 8.75
N GLY A 35 -18.87 -3.16 7.70
CA GLY A 35 -19.20 -2.23 6.63
C GLY A 35 -18.74 -0.79 6.90
N THR A 36 -18.16 -0.48 8.06
CA THR A 36 -17.69 0.87 8.40
C THR A 36 -16.45 1.24 7.60
N MET A 37 -16.52 2.33 6.84
CA MET A 37 -15.36 2.88 6.14
C MET A 37 -14.35 3.50 7.10
N ILE A 38 -13.06 3.24 6.87
CA ILE A 38 -11.98 3.84 7.66
C ILE A 38 -11.58 5.16 7.02
N TYR A 39 -11.77 6.25 7.77
CA TYR A 39 -11.44 7.61 7.31
C TYR A 39 -10.06 8.09 7.78
N LYS A 40 -9.43 7.37 8.72
CA LYS A 40 -8.09 7.66 9.22
C LYS A 40 -7.35 6.35 9.53
N LEU A 41 -6.15 6.23 8.99
CA LEU A 41 -5.19 5.21 9.42
C LEU A 41 -4.56 5.72 10.72
N SER A 42 -4.68 4.96 11.81
CA SER A 42 -4.09 5.35 13.09
C SER A 42 -3.83 4.14 13.98
N GLY A 43 -2.89 4.29 14.91
CA GLY A 43 -2.55 3.26 15.90
C GLY A 43 -1.87 2.05 15.25
N THR A 44 -2.17 0.84 15.72
CA THR A 44 -1.48 -0.38 15.26
C THR A 44 -1.55 -0.62 13.74
N LEU A 45 -2.60 -0.14 13.08
CA LEU A 45 -2.70 -0.24 11.62
C LEU A 45 -1.69 0.67 10.92
N GLU A 46 -1.54 1.91 11.38
CA GLU A 46 -0.54 2.86 10.88
C GLU A 46 0.88 2.33 11.11
N GLU A 47 1.17 1.87 12.32
CA GLU A 47 2.48 1.29 12.69
C GLU A 47 2.88 0.11 11.78
N ARG A 48 1.92 -0.78 11.47
CA ARG A 48 2.15 -1.93 10.58
C ARG A 48 2.40 -1.50 9.14
N LEU A 49 1.63 -0.53 8.65
CA LEU A 49 1.81 0.00 7.29
C LEU A 49 3.17 0.69 7.15
N GLU A 50 3.55 1.52 8.12
CA GLU A 50 4.88 2.12 8.15
C GLU A 50 6.00 1.07 8.21
N SER A 51 5.83 0.01 9.00
CA SER A 51 6.81 -1.08 9.04
C SER A 51 6.96 -1.79 7.70
N MET A 52 5.86 -1.98 6.96
CA MET A 52 5.91 -2.53 5.61
C MET A 52 6.60 -1.58 4.64
N ILE A 53 6.26 -0.29 4.68
CA ILE A 53 6.88 0.73 3.82
C ILE A 53 8.38 0.75 4.07
N ARG A 54 8.84 0.84 5.33
CA ARG A 54 10.27 0.82 5.68
C ARG A 54 10.99 -0.46 5.20
N HIS A 55 10.30 -1.59 5.16
CA HIS A 55 10.89 -2.85 4.70
C HIS A 55 11.08 -2.89 3.17
N PHE A 56 10.08 -2.43 2.41
CA PHE A 56 10.08 -2.51 0.95
C PHE A 56 10.66 -1.26 0.26
N TRP A 57 10.62 -0.11 0.93
CA TRP A 57 11.14 1.19 0.52
C TRP A 57 11.88 1.86 1.68
N PRO A 58 13.09 1.40 2.03
CA PRO A 58 13.85 1.96 3.14
C PRO A 58 14.28 3.43 2.93
N ASP A 59 14.29 3.91 1.68
CA ASP A 59 14.73 5.26 1.30
C ASP A 59 13.59 6.26 1.01
N SER A 60 12.32 5.88 1.26
CA SER A 60 11.14 6.74 1.04
C SER A 60 10.83 7.69 2.20
#